data_AF-A0A2N9ND81-F1
#
_entry.id   AF-A0A2N9ND81-F1
#
_cell.length_a   1.000
_cell.length_b   1.000
_cell.length_c   1.000
_cell.angle_alpha   90.00
_cell.angle_beta   90.00
_cell.angle_gamma   90.00
#
_symmetry.space_group_name_H-M   'P 1'
#
loop_
_entity.id
_entity.type
_entity.pdbx_description
1 polymer ?
#
loop_
_entity_poly.entity_id
_entity_poly.type
_entity_poly.pdbx_seq_one_letter_code
_entity_poly.pdbx_strand_id
1 'polypeptide(L)' 'MTQSYLEEPAAIEPSFRAFSQQARPAPKDWADSYLAAFVSVLSLRLVSFDQGFQRRVKESIILRPGV' A
#
# COMPACT_ATOMS: atom_id res chain seq x y z
N MET A 1 2.50 -20.15 -13.48
CA MET A 1 1.73 -19.28 -12.55
C MET A 1 0.67 -18.59 -13.38
N THR A 2 -0.60 -18.92 -13.16
CA THR A 2 -1.73 -18.26 -13.84
C THR A 2 -2.02 -16.94 -13.13
N GLN A 3 -1.87 -15.82 -13.83
CA GLN A 3 -2.28 -14.52 -13.32
C GLN A 3 -3.82 -14.49 -13.28
N SER A 4 -4.38 -14.31 -12.09
CA SER A 4 -5.82 -14.16 -11.86
C SER A 4 -6.11 -12.74 -11.41
N TYR A 5 -7.24 -12.20 -11.87
CA TYR A 5 -7.73 -10.91 -11.39
C TYR A 5 -8.19 -11.05 -9.94
N LEU A 6 -7.89 -10.05 -9.13
CA LEU A 6 -8.33 -9.95 -7.74
C LEU A 6 -9.23 -8.72 -7.62
N GLU A 7 -10.46 -8.95 -7.18
CA GLU A 7 -11.41 -7.87 -6.92
C GLU A 7 -10.96 -6.99 -5.75
N GLU A 8 -11.43 -5.75 -5.76
CA GLU A 8 -11.18 -4.82 -4.67
C GLU A 8 -11.91 -5.27 -3.39
N PRO A 9 -11.22 -5.34 -2.24
CA PRO A 9 -11.85 -5.74 -0.98
C PRO A 9 -12.87 -4.70 -0.50
N ALA A 10 -14.05 -5.14 -0.09
CA ALA A 10 -15.10 -4.24 0.44
C ALA A 10 -14.64 -3.41 1.66
N ALA A 11 -13.66 -3.89 2.43
CA ALA A 11 -13.12 -3.20 3.60
C ALA A 11 -12.02 -2.17 3.27
N ILE A 12 -11.73 -1.91 1.99
CA ILE A 12 -10.64 -1.00 1.60
C ILE A 12 -10.90 0.45 1.99
N GLU A 13 -12.12 0.95 1.80
CA GLU A 13 -12.46 2.37 1.99
C GLU A 13 -12.13 2.88 3.42
N PRO A 14 -12.56 2.19 4.50
CA PRO A 14 -12.16 2.59 5.86
C PRO A 14 -10.64 2.60 6.07
N SER A 15 -9.93 1.60 5.55
CA SER A 15 -8.47 1.52 5.70
C SER A 15 -7.76 2.59 4.87
N PHE A 16 -8.21 2.83 3.64
CA PHE A 16 -7.67 3.86 2.77
C PHE A 16 -7.86 5.24 3.35
N ARG A 17 -9.03 5.51 3.94
CA ARG A 17 -9.29 6.73 4.69
C ARG A 17 -8.32 6.91 5.85
N ALA A 18 -8.02 5.85 6.61
CA ALA A 18 -7.07 5.94 7.72
C ALA A 18 -5.65 6.29 7.25
N PHE A 19 -5.20 5.77 6.10
CA PHE A 19 -3.88 6.06 5.54
C PHE A 19 -3.79 7.44 4.85
N SER A 20 -4.86 7.89 4.20
CA SER A 20 -4.90 9.15 3.45
C SER A 20 -5.28 10.37 4.30
N GLN A 21 -5.73 10.17 5.55
CA GLN A 21 -6.03 11.25 6.48
C GLN A 21 -4.74 11.96 6.93
N GLN A 22 -4.49 13.13 6.33
CA GLN A 22 -3.37 13.99 6.69
C GLN A 22 -3.85 15.41 7.01
N ALA A 23 -3.15 16.08 7.92
CA ALA A 23 -3.46 17.44 8.34
C ALA A 23 -3.20 18.50 7.24
N ARG A 24 -2.50 18.13 6.16
CA ARG A 24 -2.16 19.01 5.04
C ARG A 24 -2.49 18.32 3.71
N PRO A 25 -2.88 19.08 2.67
CA PRO A 25 -3.08 18.51 1.34
C PRO A 25 -1.82 17.82 0.81
N ALA A 26 -1.95 16.54 0.44
CA ALA A 26 -0.86 15.75 -0.14
C ALA A 26 -1.37 15.06 -1.42
N PRO A 27 -1.48 15.79 -2.55
CA PRO A 27 -2.14 15.30 -3.77
C PRO A 27 -1.44 14.11 -4.44
N LYS A 28 -0.23 13.74 -4.01
CA LYS A 28 0.51 12.58 -4.52
C LYS A 28 0.49 11.37 -3.57
N ASP A 29 -0.15 11.49 -2.41
CA ASP A 29 -0.13 10.48 -1.36
C ASP A 29 -1.17 9.37 -1.58
N TRP A 30 -2.22 9.65 -2.35
CA TRP A 30 -3.38 8.77 -2.48
C TRP A 30 -3.00 7.37 -2.98
N ALA A 31 -2.04 7.26 -3.90
CA ALA A 31 -1.64 5.98 -4.48
C ALA A 31 -0.95 5.08 -3.43
N ASP A 32 -0.03 5.64 -2.65
CA ASP A 32 0.68 4.90 -1.60
C ASP A 32 -0.27 4.52 -0.47
N SER A 33 -1.18 5.42 -0.11
CA SER A 33 -2.21 5.17 0.90
C SER A 33 -3.20 4.10 0.47
N TYR A 34 -3.55 4.04 -0.82
CA TYR A 34 -4.38 2.97 -1.38
C TYR A 34 -3.64 1.62 -1.33
N LEU A 35 -2.39 1.56 -1.77
CA LEU A 35 -1.59 0.34 -1.72
C LEU A 35 -1.39 -0.16 -0.28
N ALA A 36 -1.14 0.75 0.67
CA ALA A 36 -1.04 0.41 2.08
C ALA A 36 -2.36 -0.18 2.62
N ALA A 37 -3.50 0.41 2.26
CA ALA A 37 -4.81 -0.10 2.64
C ALA A 37 -5.10 -1.49 2.05
N PHE A 38 -4.85 -1.66 0.75
CA PHE A 38 -5.08 -2.91 0.04
C PHE A 38 -4.28 -4.06 0.67
N VAL A 39 -2.99 -3.82 0.92
CA VAL A 39 -2.08 -4.80 1.52
C VAL A 39 -2.48 -5.10 2.97
N SER A 40 -2.88 -4.08 3.73
CA SER A 40 -3.32 -4.22 5.12
C SER A 40 -4.60 -5.05 5.24
N VAL A 41 -5.61 -4.78 4.40
CA VAL A 41 -6.92 -5.46 4.44
C VAL A 41 -6.80 -6.94 4.06
N LEU A 42 -5.95 -7.25 3.07
CA LEU A 42 -5.78 -8.62 2.58
C LEU A 42 -4.63 -9.38 3.24
N SER A 43 -3.93 -8.76 4.20
CA SER A 43 -2.73 -9.35 4.84
C SER A 43 -1.67 -9.81 3.83
N LEU A 44 -1.50 -9.03 2.76
CA LEU A 44 -0.51 -9.30 1.73
C LEU A 44 0.87 -8.78 2.15
N ARG A 45 1.87 -9.08 1.32
CA ARG A 45 3.21 -8.51 1.44
C ARG A 45 3.46 -7.53 0.29
N LEU A 46 3.84 -6.29 0.63
CA LEU A 46 4.17 -5.28 -0.36
C LEU A 46 5.65 -5.37 -0.72
N VAL A 47 5.96 -5.71 -1.96
CA VAL A 47 7.34 -5.69 -2.48
C VAL A 47 7.49 -4.46 -3.38
N SER A 48 8.37 -3.53 -3.01
CA SER A 48 8.56 -2.28 -3.76
C SER A 48 10.02 -1.80 -3.66
N PHE A 49 10.43 -0.91 -4.57
CA PHE A 49 11.69 -0.18 -4.44
C PHE A 49 11.53 1.11 -3.61
N ASP A 50 10.30 1.53 -3.36
CA ASP A 50 10.01 2.77 -2.65
C ASP A 50 10.17 2.60 -1.13
N GLN A 51 11.16 3.29 -0.57
CA GLN A 51 11.48 3.27 0.85
C GLN A 51 10.37 3.90 1.73
N GLY A 52 9.49 4.72 1.17
CA GLY A 52 8.38 5.36 1.87
C GLY A 52 7.43 4.35 2.51
N PHE A 53 7.32 3.14 1.96
CA PHE A 53 6.45 2.10 2.50
C PHE A 53 6.93 1.47 3.81
N GLN A 54 8.22 1.57 4.16
CA GLN A 54 8.73 1.01 5.42
C GLN A 54 8.03 1.59 6.65
N ARG A 55 7.55 2.83 6.56
CA ARG A 55 6.86 3.53 7.66
C ARG A 55 5.34 3.34 7.62
N ARG A 56 4.79 2.85 6.50
CA ARG A 56 3.35 2.75 6.27
C ARG A 56 2.83 1.33 6.31
N VAL A 57 3.63 0.37 5.86
CA VAL A 57 3.24 -1.04 5.70
C VAL A 57 4.25 -1.91 6.43
N LYS A 58 3.79 -2.55 7.51
CA LYS A 58 4.62 -3.43 8.33
C LYS A 58 5.17 -4.61 7.52
N GLU A 59 4.34 -5.20 6.66
CA GLU A 59 4.69 -6.31 5.79
C GLU A 59 5.27 -5.83 4.44
N SER A 60 6.21 -4.87 4.48
CA SER A 60 6.90 -4.38 3.28
C SER A 60 8.30 -4.99 3.12
N ILE A 61 8.62 -5.42 1.90
CA ILE A 61 9.97 -5.76 1.45
C ILE A 61 10.43 -4.64 0.53
N ILE A 62 11.49 -3.94 0.94
CA ILE A 62 12.12 -2.95 0.09
C ILE A 62 13.26 -3.57 -0.69
N LEU A 63 13.10 -3.60 -2.01
CA LEU A 63 14.14 -4.03 -2.93
C LEU A 63 15.19 -2.94 -3.08
N ARG A 64 16.44 -3.37 -3.19
CA ARG A 64 17.56 -2.51 -3.57
C ARG A 64 18.00 -2.94 -4.97
N PRO A 65 18.32 -2.01 -5.88
CA PRO A 65 18.93 -2.38 -7.15
C PRO A 65 20.18 -3.22 -6.89
N GLY A 66 20.32 -4.35 -7.59
CA GLY A 66 21.56 -5.10 -7.61
C GLY A 66 22.62 -4.23 -8.27
N VAL A 67 23.71 -3.98 -7.54
CA VAL A 67 24.91 -3.30 -8.07
C VAL A 67 25.58 -4.19 -9.11
#